data_AF-A0A6B3CR25-F1
#
_entry.id   AF-A0A6B3CR25-F1
#
_cell.length_a   1.000
_cell.length_b   1.000
_cell.length_c   1.000
_cell.angle_alpha   90.00
_cell.angle_beta   90.00
_cell.angle_gamma   90.00
#
_symmetry.space_group_name_H-M   'P 1'
#
loop_
_entity.id
_entity.type
_entity.pdbx_description
1 polymer ?
#
loop_
_entity_poly.entity_id
_entity_poly.type
_entity_poly.pdbx_seq_one_letter_code
_entity_poly.pdbx_strand_id
1 'polypeptide(L)' 'LALVREDLKITLLEPLLRRTNFLSEVVELLGLDHVTVVRGRAEEVMGKLPPVHVVTARAVAPLDRLATWGIPLLRP' A
#
# COMPACT_ATOMS: atom_id res chain seq x y z
N LEU A 1 1.29 8.93 -8.21
CA LEU A 1 2.64 8.45 -7.83
C LEU A 1 3.10 7.39 -8.81
N ALA A 2 2.49 6.20 -8.84
CA ALA A 2 2.89 5.09 -9.72
C ALA A 2 3.00 5.47 -11.22
N LEU A 3 2.07 6.27 -11.74
CA LEU A 3 2.06 6.67 -13.16
C LEU A 3 3.22 7.59 -13.61
N VAL A 4 3.87 8.28 -12.67
CA VAL A 4 4.87 9.32 -12.98
C VAL A 4 6.21 9.05 -12.30
N ARG A 5 6.30 7.97 -11.52
CA ARG A 5 7.49 7.57 -10.75
C ARG A 5 7.69 6.06 -10.88
N GLU A 6 8.07 5.65 -12.09
CA GLU A 6 8.38 4.25 -12.42
C GLU A 6 9.64 3.73 -11.71
N ASP A 7 10.46 4.64 -11.17
CA ASP A 7 11.64 4.33 -10.34
C ASP A 7 11.28 3.83 -8.92
N LEU A 8 10.01 3.94 -8.51
CA LEU A 8 9.55 3.54 -7.18
C LEU A 8 8.87 2.17 -7.21
N LYS A 9 9.20 1.29 -6.26
CA LYS A 9 8.38 0.11 -5.97
C LYS A 9 7.23 0.50 -5.04
N ILE A 10 5.99 0.26 -5.45
CA ILE A 10 4.81 0.71 -4.72
C ILE A 10 3.92 -0.47 -4.34
N THR A 11 3.60 -0.58 -3.06
CA THR A 11 2.61 -1.55 -2.56
C THR A 11 1.32 -0.83 -2.20
N LEU A 12 0.20 -1.22 -2.82
CA LEU A 12 -1.14 -0.71 -2.53
C LEU A 12 -1.83 -1.69 -1.57
N LEU A 13 -1.99 -1.31 -0.31
CA LEU A 13 -2.66 -2.10 0.71
C LEU A 13 -4.13 -1.69 0.86
N GLU A 14 -5.05 -2.64 0.73
CA GLU A 14 -6.49 -2.39 0.88
C GLU A 14 -7.22 -3.63 1.42
N PRO A 15 -8.07 -3.52 2.47
CA PRO A 15 -8.76 -4.67 3.04
C PRO A 15 -9.94 -5.19 2.19
N LEU A 16 -10.63 -4.32 1.44
CA LEU A 16 -11.85 -4.69 0.74
C LEU A 16 -11.56 -5.38 -0.61
N LEU A 17 -12.03 -6.63 -0.74
CA LEU A 17 -11.82 -7.45 -1.95
C LEU A 17 -12.22 -6.73 -3.24
N ARG A 18 -13.38 -6.07 -3.25
CA ARG A 18 -13.86 -5.35 -4.43
C ARG A 18 -12.89 -4.23 -4.86
N ARG A 19 -12.26 -3.54 -3.90
CA ARG A 19 -11.29 -2.49 -4.20
C ARG A 19 -9.95 -3.06 -4.64
N THR A 20 -9.48 -4.15 -4.03
CA THR A 20 -8.25 -4.82 -4.47
C THR A 20 -8.39 -5.36 -5.88
N ASN A 21 -9.53 -5.96 -6.24
CA ASN A 21 -9.78 -6.42 -7.60
C ASN A 21 -9.71 -5.28 -8.61
N PHE A 22 -10.41 -4.18 -8.32
CA PHE A 22 -10.35 -2.97 -9.15
C PHE A 22 -8.91 -2.45 -9.31
N LEU A 23 -8.14 -2.37 -8.22
CA LEU A 23 -6.75 -1.91 -8.28
C LEU A 23 -5.88 -2.85 -9.11
N SER A 24 -6.06 -4.17 -8.97
CA SER A 24 -5.32 -5.16 -9.77
C SER A 24 -5.65 -5.03 -11.26
N GLU A 25 -6.93 -4.89 -11.63
CA GLU A 25 -7.36 -4.67 -13.02
C GLU A 25 -6.74 -3.38 -13.60
N VAL A 26 -6.69 -2.30 -12.82
CA VAL A 26 -6.08 -1.03 -13.24
C VAL A 26 -4.56 -1.16 -13.41
N VAL A 27 -3.88 -1.86 -12.50
CA VAL A 27 -2.43 -2.13 -12.59
C VAL A 27 -2.12 -2.94 -13.85
N GLU A 28 -2.91 -3.96 -14.14
CA GLU A 28 -2.77 -4.80 -15.33
C GLU A 28 -3.04 -4.00 -16.62
N LEU A 29 -4.17 -3.28 -16.68
CA LEU A 29 -4.57 -2.49 -17.86
C LEU A 29 -3.54 -1.41 -18.23
N LEU A 30 -2.87 -0.84 -17.23
CA LEU A 30 -1.90 0.24 -17.41
C LEU A 30 -0.44 -0.26 -17.48
N GLY A 31 -0.19 -1.57 -17.35
CA GLY A 31 1.16 -2.15 -17.41
C GLY A 31 2.09 -1.68 -16.29
N LEU A 32 1.58 -1.51 -15.07
CA LEU A 32 2.34 -0.97 -13.94
C LEU A 32 3.10 -2.06 -13.18
N ASP A 33 4.14 -2.62 -13.81
CA ASP A 33 4.92 -3.77 -13.28
C ASP A 33 5.62 -3.49 -11.93
N HIS A 34 5.86 -2.22 -11.59
CA HIS A 34 6.44 -1.76 -10.33
C HIS A 34 5.43 -1.63 -9.18
N VAL A 35 4.16 -1.98 -9.41
CA VAL A 35 3.08 -1.86 -8.44
C VAL A 35 2.57 -3.23 -8.00
N THR A 36 2.47 -3.45 -6.69
CA THR A 36 1.87 -4.67 -6.11
C THR A 36 0.61 -4.32 -5.33
N VAL A 37 -0.49 -5.03 -5.57
CA VAL A 37 -1.73 -4.88 -4.80
C VAL A 37 -1.79 -5.98 -3.73
N VAL A 38 -1.96 -5.59 -2.47
CA VAL A 38 -2.05 -6.49 -1.33
C VAL A 38 -3.41 -6.34 -0.67
N ARG A 39 -4.11 -7.46 -0.52
CA ARG A 39 -5.35 -7.51 0.25
C ARG A 39 -5.07 -7.76 1.72
N GLY A 40 -5.50 -6.84 2.56
CA GLY A 40 -5.39 -6.98 4.02
C GLY A 40 -5.50 -5.65 4.74
N ARG A 41 -5.65 -5.71 6.05
CA ARG A 41 -5.48 -4.55 6.94
C ARG A 41 -4.01 -4.36 7.28
N ALA A 42 -3.63 -3.14 7.66
CA ALA A 42 -2.25 -2.83 8.06
C ALA A 42 -1.75 -3.78 9.15
N GLU A 43 -2.60 -4.07 10.13
CA GLU A 43 -2.28 -4.93 11.27
C GLU A 43 -2.05 -6.40 10.87
N GLU A 44 -2.74 -6.88 9.83
CA GLU A 44 -2.68 -8.28 9.38
C GLU A 44 -1.42 -8.57 8.55
N VAL A 45 -0.82 -7.52 7.98
CA VAL A 45 0.35 -7.60 7.09
C VAL A 45 1.64 -7.12 7.75
N MET A 46 1.58 -6.65 9.01
CA MET A 46 2.77 -6.32 9.80
C MET A 46 3.71 -7.53 9.87
N GLY A 47 4.99 -7.31 9.55
CA GLY A 47 6.01 -8.36 9.52
C GLY A 47 5.93 -9.34 8.35
N LYS A 48 4.90 -9.25 7.49
CA LYS A 48 4.77 -10.05 6.25
C LYS A 48 5.24 -9.29 5.02
N LEU A 49 5.11 -7.97 5.03
CA LEU A 49 5.61 -7.11 3.97
C LEU A 49 7.04 -6.66 4.25
N PRO A 50 7.89 -6.52 3.22
CA PRO A 50 9.19 -5.88 3.37
C PRO A 50 9.02 -4.45 3.93
N PRO A 51 9.88 -4.01 4.86
CA PRO A 51 9.86 -2.64 5.34
C PRO A 51 10.06 -1.64 4.20
N VAL A 52 9.37 -0.49 4.28
CA VAL A 52 9.39 0.55 3.25
C VAL A 52 9.98 1.86 3.76
N HIS A 53 10.37 2.72 2.82
CA HIS A 53 10.95 4.03 3.13
C HIS A 53 9.89 5.07 3.49
N VAL A 54 8.70 4.93 2.90
CA VAL A 54 7.62 5.90 2.99
C VAL A 54 6.31 5.12 3.09
N VAL A 55 5.50 5.49 4.07
CA VAL A 55 4.11 5.07 4.17
C VAL A 55 3.22 6.27 3.90
N THR A 56 2.32 6.14 2.95
CA THR A 56 1.30 7.15 2.66
C THR A 56 -0.06 6.58 2.95
N ALA A 57 -0.89 7.31 3.69
CA ALA A 57 -2.29 6.96 3.90
C ALA A 57 -3.15 8.16 3.55
N ARG A 58 -4.22 7.92 2.81
CA ARG A 58 -5.30 8.89 2.64
C ARG A 58 -6.51 8.38 3.41
N ALA A 59 -6.53 8.65 4.71
CA ALA A 59 -7.65 8.34 5.57
C ALA A 59 -8.01 9.58 6.40
N VAL A 60 -9.28 9.67 6.79
CA VAL A 60 -9.81 10.68 7.72
C VAL A 60 -9.62 10.27 9.19
N ALA A 61 -8.77 9.28 9.45
CA ALA A 61 -8.50 8.81 10.81
C ALA A 61 -7.55 9.77 11.55
N PRO A 62 -7.68 9.89 12.89
CA PRO A 62 -6.72 10.59 13.73
C PRO A 62 -5.27 10.10 13.51
N LEU A 63 -4.31 11.03 13.64
CA LEU A 63 -2.90 10.79 13.29
C LEU A 63 -2.25 9.71 14.16
N ASP A 64 -2.58 9.63 15.45
CA ASP A 64 -2.14 8.60 16.39
C ASP A 64 -2.52 7.19 15.91
N ARG A 65 -3.74 7.03 15.38
CA ARG A 65 -4.19 5.77 14.80
C ARG A 65 -3.41 5.43 13.53
N LEU A 66 -3.18 6.42 12.66
CA LEU A 66 -2.38 6.22 11.45
C LEU A 66 -0.92 5.88 11.76
N ALA A 67 -0.33 6.53 12.76
CA ALA A 67 1.03 6.27 13.22
C ALA A 67 1.16 4.83 13.74
N THR A 68 0.18 4.34 14.48
CA THR A 68 0.15 2.97 15.02
C THR A 68 0.21 1.91 13.91
N TRP A 69 -0.45 2.18 12.77
CA TRP A 69 -0.44 1.29 11.62
C TRP A 69 0.76 1.48 10.69
N GLY A 70 1.19 2.72 10.50
CA GLY A 70 2.20 3.08 9.51
C GLY A 70 3.64 2.92 9.98
N ILE A 71 3.94 3.25 11.25
CA ILE A 71 5.32 3.19 11.77
C ILE A 71 5.89 1.76 11.69
N PRO A 72 5.17 0.69 12.05
CA PRO A 72 5.70 -0.68 11.97
C PRO A 72 6.05 -1.16 10.56
N LEU A 73 5.57 -0.47 9.52
CA LEU A 73 5.86 -0.79 8.12
C LEU A 73 7.11 -0.05 7.61
N LEU A 74 7.61 0.94 8.35
CA LEU A 74 8.80 1.68 7.97
C LEU A 74 10.06 0.85 8.27
N ARG A 75 11.09 1.03 7.45
CA ARG A 75 12.43 0.57 7.77
C ARG A 75 12.94 1.25 9.06
N PRO A 76 13.75 0.57 9.90
CA PRO A 76 14.42 1.17 11.06
C PRO A 76 15.31 2.37 10.68
#